data_AF-A0A076FT63-F1
#
_entry.id   AF-A0A076FT63-F1
#
_cell.length_a   1.000
_cell.length_b   1.000
_cell.length_c   1.000
_cell.angle_alpha   90.00
_cell.angle_beta   90.00
_cell.angle_gamma   90.00
#
_symmetry.space_group_name_H-M   'P 1'
#
loop_
_entity.id
_entity.type
_entity.pdbx_description
1 polymer ?
#
loop_
_entity_poly.entity_id
_entity_poly.type
_entity_poly.pdbx_seq_one_letter_code
_entity_poly.pdbx_strand_id
1 'polypeptide(L)'
;LPEIAGGDADNDERTRALTECLETFTALWHERKNNPPGTMDLISLLATNPQTSKMVDDPLEYLGNLILLIVGGNDTTRNSITGGVVALNENPEQFDKLKANHELVSSMVSEIIRWQTPLMHMRRIATRDVELSGKTIRKGDKVVMWY
;
A
#
# COMPACT_ATOMS: atom_id res chain seq x y z
N LEU A 1 13.31 12.21 3.08
CA LEU A 1 11.97 11.57 3.16
C LEU A 1 10.83 12.54 2.85
N PRO A 2 10.85 13.84 3.26
CA PRO A 2 9.88 14.84 2.80
C PRO A 2 9.89 15.03 1.28
N GLU A 3 11.07 14.91 0.67
CA GLU A 3 11.29 15.03 -0.78
C GLU A 3 10.61 13.93 -1.63
N ILE A 4 10.22 12.80 -1.02
CA ILE A 4 9.64 11.65 -1.75
C ILE A 4 8.11 11.65 -1.67
N ALA A 5 7.54 12.18 -0.58
CA ALA A 5 6.10 12.22 -0.34
C ALA A 5 5.46 13.60 -0.57
N GLY A 6 6.25 14.64 -0.87
CA GLY A 6 5.75 15.95 -1.29
C GLY A 6 4.83 16.62 -0.27
N GLY A 7 5.36 17.02 0.89
CA GLY A 7 4.60 17.83 1.83
C GLY A 7 5.45 18.41 2.96
N ASP A 8 5.26 19.71 3.23
CA ASP A 8 5.75 20.42 4.43
C ASP A 8 4.88 20.10 5.65
N ALA A 9 4.48 18.83 5.81
CA ALA A 9 3.57 18.44 6.89
C ALA A 9 4.26 18.66 8.24
N ASP A 10 3.67 19.53 9.05
CA ASP A 10 4.09 19.80 10.40
C ASP A 10 4.08 18.50 11.23
N ASN A 11 5.09 18.29 12.06
CA ASN A 11 5.17 17.07 12.89
C ASN A 11 3.98 16.99 13.86
N ASP A 12 3.47 18.14 14.32
CA ASP A 12 2.30 18.18 15.19
C ASP A 12 1.02 17.83 14.45
N GLU A 13 0.89 18.23 13.19
CA GLU A 13 -0.20 17.80 12.31
C GLU A 13 -0.17 16.30 12.04
N ARG A 14 1.00 15.75 11.70
CA ARG A 14 1.16 14.29 11.52
C ARG A 14 0.78 13.53 12.78
N THR A 15 1.23 14.00 13.94
CA THR A 15 0.95 13.35 15.22
C THR A 15 -0.54 13.38 15.52
N ARG A 16 -1.22 14.52 15.33
CA ARG A 16 -2.68 14.63 15.50
C ARG A 16 -3.44 13.67 14.59
N ALA A 17 -3.08 13.60 13.30
CA ALA A 17 -3.73 12.70 12.34
C ALA A 17 -3.54 11.22 12.71
N LEU A 18 -2.35 10.84 13.19
CA LEU A 18 -2.09 9.47 13.65
C LEU A 18 -2.88 9.12 14.92
N THR A 19 -3.02 10.07 15.86
CA THR A 19 -3.85 9.88 17.06
C THR A 19 -5.32 9.74 16.70
N GLU A 20 -5.86 10.62 15.85
CA GLU A 20 -7.25 10.55 15.39
C GLU A 20 -7.54 9.24 14.65
N CYS A 21 -6.61 8.78 13.82
CA CYS A 21 -6.69 7.48 13.16
C CYS A 21 -6.79 6.35 14.19
N LEU A 22 -5.87 6.29 15.17
CA LEU A 22 -5.88 5.28 16.21
C LEU A 22 -7.19 5.29 17.01
N GLU A 23 -7.66 6.47 17.43
CA GLU A 23 -8.92 6.63 18.18
C GLU A 23 -10.12 6.10 17.38
N THR A 24 -10.24 6.53 16.11
CA THR A 24 -11.34 6.13 15.22
C THR A 24 -11.36 4.63 15.00
N PHE A 25 -10.21 4.03 14.67
CA PHE A 25 -10.14 2.60 14.38
C PHE A 25 -10.23 1.74 15.65
N THR A 26 -9.90 2.27 16.82
CA THR A 26 -10.14 1.58 18.10
C THR A 26 -11.63 1.57 18.45
N ALA A 27 -12.34 2.67 18.20
CA ALA A 27 -13.80 2.71 18.36
C ALA A 27 -14.48 1.68 17.43
N LEU A 28 -14.10 1.67 16.14
CA LEU A 28 -14.58 0.67 15.18
C LEU A 28 -14.26 -0.76 15.63
N TRP A 29 -13.07 -1.01 16.17
CA TRP A 29 -12.72 -2.33 16.70
C TRP A 29 -13.73 -2.80 17.75
N HIS A 30 -14.08 -1.95 18.71
CA HIS A 30 -15.02 -2.31 19.77
C HIS A 30 -16.45 -2.51 19.26
N GLU A 31 -16.86 -1.83 18.19
CA GLU A 31 -18.12 -2.12 17.50
C GLU A 31 -18.10 -3.48 16.78
N ARG A 32 -16.96 -3.87 16.22
CA ARG A 32 -16.81 -5.06 15.37
C ARG A 32 -16.39 -6.32 16.12
N LYS A 33 -15.79 -6.23 17.31
CA LYS A 33 -15.18 -7.38 18.03
C LYS A 33 -16.13 -8.54 18.33
N ASN A 34 -17.43 -8.28 18.41
CA ASN A 34 -18.46 -9.30 18.65
C ASN A 34 -19.10 -9.81 17.34
N ASN A 35 -18.52 -9.49 16.19
CA ASN A 35 -18.95 -9.90 14.85
C ASN A 35 -20.45 -9.65 14.58
N PRO A 36 -20.93 -8.40 14.68
CA PRO A 36 -22.33 -8.10 14.42
C PRO A 36 -22.71 -8.43 12.95
N PRO A 37 -23.96 -8.84 12.69
CA PRO A 37 -24.40 -9.16 11.34
C PRO A 37 -24.16 -8.02 10.35
N GLY A 38 -23.72 -8.36 9.14
CA GLY A 38 -23.45 -7.38 8.08
C GLY A 38 -22.07 -6.72 8.15
N THR A 39 -21.17 -7.19 9.03
CA THR A 39 -19.79 -6.70 9.09
C THR A 39 -18.81 -7.68 8.45
N MET A 40 -18.11 -7.22 7.42
CA MET A 40 -17.07 -7.96 6.70
C MET A 40 -16.04 -6.96 6.17
N ASP A 41 -15.28 -6.40 7.10
CA ASP A 41 -14.20 -5.46 6.82
C ASP A 41 -12.91 -5.92 7.52
N LEU A 42 -11.80 -5.27 7.20
CA LEU A 42 -10.49 -5.57 7.78
C LEU A 42 -10.53 -5.58 9.32
N ILE A 43 -11.24 -4.63 9.93
CA ILE A 43 -11.31 -4.50 11.38
C ILE A 43 -12.05 -5.69 11.99
N SER A 44 -13.14 -6.11 11.35
CA SER A 44 -13.89 -7.31 11.71
C SER A 44 -13.02 -8.57 11.60
N LEU A 45 -12.20 -8.68 10.55
CA LEU A 45 -11.26 -9.79 10.37
C LEU A 45 -10.18 -9.81 11.46
N LEU A 46 -9.56 -8.66 11.74
CA LEU A 46 -8.53 -8.55 12.77
C LEU A 46 -9.09 -8.82 14.17
N ALA A 47 -10.29 -8.33 14.47
CA ALA A 47 -10.91 -8.46 15.79
C ALA A 47 -11.42 -9.87 16.10
N THR A 48 -11.80 -10.62 15.07
CA THR A 48 -12.36 -11.97 15.23
C THR A 48 -11.34 -13.10 15.05
N ASN A 49 -10.19 -12.84 14.41
CA ASN A 49 -9.14 -13.83 14.25
C ASN A 49 -8.36 -14.03 15.57
N PRO A 50 -8.25 -15.25 16.12
CA PRO A 50 -7.54 -15.53 17.38
C PRO A 50 -6.08 -15.06 17.42
N GLN A 51 -5.41 -14.98 16.27
CA GLN A 51 -4.01 -14.54 16.20
C GLN A 51 -3.85 -13.03 16.31
N THR A 52 -4.90 -12.25 16.04
CA THR A 52 -4.87 -10.79 15.99
C THR A 52 -5.87 -10.12 16.92
N SER A 53 -6.78 -10.86 17.56
CA SER A 53 -7.88 -10.32 18.38
C SER A 53 -7.46 -9.53 19.62
N LYS A 54 -6.16 -9.53 19.94
CA LYS A 54 -5.53 -8.71 21.00
C LYS A 54 -4.64 -7.60 20.46
N MET A 55 -4.55 -7.43 19.14
CA MET A 55 -3.69 -6.42 18.52
C MET A 55 -4.06 -5.00 18.99
N VAL A 56 -5.34 -4.75 19.25
CA VAL A 56 -5.82 -3.46 19.79
C VAL A 56 -5.23 -3.12 21.17
N ASP A 57 -4.74 -4.13 21.92
CA ASP A 57 -4.13 -3.95 23.23
C ASP A 57 -2.69 -3.40 23.13
N ASP A 58 -2.07 -3.43 21.94
CA ASP A 58 -0.84 -2.73 21.59
C ASP A 58 -1.13 -1.64 20.55
N PRO A 59 -1.34 -0.38 20.99
CA PRO A 59 -1.74 0.70 20.09
C PRO A 59 -0.72 1.03 19.00
N LEU A 60 0.57 0.78 19.24
CA LEU A 60 1.61 1.05 18.25
C LEU A 60 1.64 -0.04 17.18
N GLU A 61 1.51 -1.31 17.57
CA GLU A 61 1.37 -2.42 16.63
C GLU A 61 0.10 -2.26 15.79
N TYR A 62 -1.03 -1.93 16.43
CA TYR A 62 -2.30 -1.74 15.76
C TYR A 62 -2.24 -0.59 14.75
N LEU A 63 -1.78 0.59 15.18
CA LEU A 63 -1.62 1.75 14.31
C LEU A 63 -0.66 1.45 13.15
N GLY A 64 0.46 0.74 13.41
CA GLY A 64 1.41 0.34 12.37
C GLY A 64 0.76 -0.49 11.27
N ASN A 65 -0.08 -1.48 11.64
CA ASN A 65 -0.81 -2.30 10.68
C ASN A 65 -1.87 -1.51 9.89
N LEU A 66 -2.61 -0.61 10.56
CA LEU A 66 -3.59 0.25 9.91
C LEU A 66 -2.94 1.16 8.87
N ILE A 67 -1.85 1.86 9.26
CA ILE A 67 -1.14 2.77 8.38
C ILE A 67 -0.48 2.04 7.21
N LEU A 68 0.07 0.84 7.44
CA LEU A 68 0.62 0.01 6.37
C LEU A 68 -0.40 -0.25 5.26
N LEU A 69 -1.66 -0.53 5.62
CA LEU A 69 -2.73 -0.81 4.67
C LEU A 69 -3.31 0.46 4.04
N ILE A 70 -3.49 1.52 4.83
CA ILE A 70 -4.00 2.82 4.33
C ILE A 70 -3.01 3.40 3.33
N VAL A 71 -1.74 3.53 3.69
CA VAL A 71 -0.72 4.13 2.83
C VAL A 71 -0.39 3.20 1.66
N GLY A 72 -0.19 1.91 1.94
CA GLY A 72 0.13 0.92 0.92
C GLY A 72 -0.97 0.75 -0.13
N GLY A 73 -2.24 0.87 0.26
CA GLY A 73 -3.36 0.82 -0.67
C GLY A 73 -3.65 2.13 -1.38
N ASN A 74 -3.36 3.28 -0.77
CA ASN A 74 -3.68 4.59 -1.34
C ASN A 74 -2.72 4.96 -2.48
N ASP A 75 -1.43 5.12 -2.18
CA ASP A 75 -0.47 5.71 -3.12
C ASP A 75 -0.35 4.87 -4.40
N THR A 76 -0.24 3.54 -4.27
CA THR A 76 -0.03 2.69 -5.44
C THR A 76 -1.27 2.59 -6.33
N THR A 77 -2.45 2.48 -5.72
CA THR A 77 -3.72 2.36 -6.46
C THR A 77 -4.07 3.68 -7.11
N ARG A 78 -3.96 4.79 -6.35
CA ARG A 78 -4.21 6.15 -6.87
C ARG A 78 -3.30 6.44 -8.06
N ASN A 79 -2.00 6.24 -7.91
CA ASN A 79 -1.04 6.52 -8.98
C ASN A 79 -1.30 5.65 -10.22
N SER A 80 -1.64 4.37 -10.03
CA SER A 80 -2.03 3.48 -11.14
C SER A 80 -3.27 3.98 -11.87
N ILE A 81 -4.32 4.37 -11.14
CA ILE A 81 -5.56 4.88 -11.75
C ILE A 81 -5.30 6.17 -12.53
N THR A 82 -4.62 7.14 -11.91
CA THR A 82 -4.32 8.41 -12.58
C THR A 82 -3.38 8.22 -13.77
N GLY A 83 -2.37 7.36 -13.63
CA GLY A 83 -1.47 6.99 -14.72
C GLY A 83 -2.19 6.31 -15.88
N GLY A 84 -3.16 5.45 -15.57
CA GLY A 84 -4.01 4.81 -16.57
C GLY A 84 -4.87 5.80 -17.37
N VAL A 85 -5.40 6.84 -16.71
CA VAL A 85 -6.14 7.91 -17.40
C VAL A 85 -5.22 8.65 -18.38
N VAL A 86 -4.00 8.98 -17.97
CA VAL A 86 -3.00 9.61 -18.85
C VAL A 86 -2.66 8.68 -20.02
N ALA A 87 -2.30 7.43 -19.74
CA ALA A 87 -1.90 6.45 -20.76
C ALA A 87 -3.00 6.22 -21.80
N LEU A 88 -4.27 6.11 -21.39
CA LEU A 88 -5.40 5.93 -22.31
C LEU A 88 -5.68 7.19 -23.15
N ASN A 89 -5.44 8.38 -22.60
CA ASN A 89 -5.56 9.63 -23.34
C ASN A 89 -4.42 9.83 -24.35
N GLU A 90 -3.21 9.37 -24.02
CA GLU A 90 -2.04 9.39 -24.91
C GLU A 90 -2.09 8.31 -26.00
N ASN A 91 -2.85 7.23 -25.78
CA ASN A 91 -3.00 6.09 -26.70
C ASN A 91 -4.48 5.83 -27.01
N PRO A 92 -5.17 6.76 -27.71
CA PRO A 92 -6.61 6.69 -27.93
C PRO A 92 -7.05 5.41 -28.66
N GLU A 93 -6.20 4.82 -29.51
CA GLU A 93 -6.52 3.55 -30.17
C GLU A 93 -6.63 2.38 -29.18
N GLN A 94 -5.86 2.40 -28.08
CA GLN A 94 -6.00 1.40 -27.01
C GLN A 94 -7.30 1.61 -26.23
N PHE A 95 -7.70 2.86 -26.02
CA PHE A 95 -8.97 3.17 -25.38
C PHE A 95 -10.17 2.78 -26.26
N ASP A 96 -10.11 3.01 -27.56
CA ASP A 96 -11.13 2.55 -28.52
C ASP A 96 -11.22 1.03 -28.56
N LYS A 97 -10.07 0.34 -28.58
CA LYS A 97 -9.99 -1.13 -28.49
C LYS A 97 -10.63 -1.66 -27.21
N LEU A 98 -10.37 -1.01 -26.07
CA LEU A 98 -10.98 -1.37 -24.79
C LEU A 98 -12.51 -1.16 -24.80
N LYS A 99 -13.00 -0.02 -25.30
CA LYS A 99 -14.44 0.24 -25.43
C LYS A 99 -15.15 -0.79 -26.32
N ALA A 100 -14.47 -1.26 -27.36
CA ALA A 100 -15.00 -2.29 -28.25
C ALA A 100 -14.98 -3.69 -27.62
N ASN A 101 -14.08 -3.95 -26.65
CA ASN A 101 -13.98 -5.24 -25.96
C ASN A 101 -13.52 -5.10 -24.50
N HIS A 102 -14.50 -5.16 -23.57
CA HIS A 102 -14.23 -5.09 -22.13
C HIS A 102 -13.51 -6.32 -21.55
N GLU A 103 -13.38 -7.44 -22.28
CA GLU A 103 -12.56 -8.57 -21.82
C GLU A 103 -11.08 -8.19 -21.64
N LEU A 104 -10.64 -7.09 -22.29
CA LEU A 104 -9.29 -6.56 -22.22
C LEU A 104 -8.98 -5.82 -20.90
N VAL A 105 -9.96 -5.54 -20.04
CA VAL A 105 -9.75 -4.81 -18.78
C VAL A 105 -8.68 -5.48 -17.91
N SER A 106 -8.68 -6.82 -17.82
CA SER A 106 -7.70 -7.57 -17.03
C SER A 106 -6.26 -7.35 -17.51
N SER A 107 -6.04 -7.38 -18.83
CA SER A 107 -4.74 -7.09 -19.45
C SER A 107 -4.36 -5.62 -19.33
N MET A 108 -5.32 -4.70 -19.50
CA MET A 108 -5.10 -3.27 -19.38
C MET A 108 -4.63 -2.89 -17.98
N VAL A 109 -5.24 -3.43 -16.92
CA VAL A 109 -4.81 -3.17 -15.53
C VAL A 109 -3.36 -3.57 -15.32
N SER A 110 -2.96 -4.74 -15.81
CA SER A 110 -1.57 -5.21 -15.71
C SER A 110 -0.60 -4.29 -16.47
N GLU A 111 -1.02 -3.82 -17.65
CA GLU A 111 -0.21 -2.91 -18.48
C GLU A 111 -0.09 -1.51 -17.87
N ILE A 112 -1.15 -0.98 -17.27
CA ILE A 112 -1.11 0.29 -16.54
C ILE A 112 -0.14 0.21 -15.38
N ILE A 113 -0.16 -0.87 -14.59
CA ILE A 113 0.78 -1.06 -13.48
C ILE A 113 2.23 -1.14 -13.99
N ARG A 114 2.47 -1.82 -15.12
CA ARG A 114 3.79 -1.92 -15.75
C ARG A 114 4.28 -0.58 -16.34
N TRP A 115 3.37 0.21 -16.90
CA TRP A 115 3.71 1.48 -17.55
C TRP A 115 3.90 2.61 -16.53
N GLN A 116 3.00 2.70 -15.55
CA GLN A 116 3.05 3.72 -14.50
C GLN A 116 4.10 3.40 -13.42
N THR A 117 4.37 2.12 -13.17
CA THR A 117 5.28 1.62 -12.12
C THR A 117 5.11 2.38 -10.80
N PRO A 118 3.92 2.30 -10.17
CA PRO A 118 3.54 3.14 -9.03
C PRO A 118 4.45 2.98 -7.80
N LEU A 119 5.19 1.86 -7.73
CA LEU A 119 6.22 1.57 -6.76
C LEU A 119 7.55 1.39 -7.49
N MET A 120 8.36 2.44 -7.56
CA MET A 120 9.59 2.44 -8.39
C MET A 120 10.67 1.47 -7.92
N HIS A 121 10.83 1.28 -6.61
CA HIS A 121 11.86 0.41 -6.08
C HIS A 121 11.56 -0.15 -4.69
N MET A 122 12.18 -1.28 -4.37
CA MET A 122 12.20 -1.87 -3.03
C MET A 122 13.63 -2.15 -2.59
N ARG A 123 13.87 -2.05 -1.28
CA ARG A 123 15.20 -2.26 -0.70
C ARG A 123 15.25 -3.53 0.16
N ARG A 124 16.41 -4.19 0.17
CA ARG A 124 16.81 -5.25 1.12
C ARG A 124 18.15 -4.91 1.76
N ILE A 125 18.44 -5.55 2.89
CA ILE A 125 19.76 -5.51 3.53
C ILE A 125 20.34 -6.92 3.45
N ALA A 126 21.56 -7.07 2.93
CA ALA A 126 22.23 -8.36 2.84
C ALA A 126 22.56 -8.89 4.23
N THR A 127 22.09 -10.09 4.57
CA THR A 127 22.31 -10.71 5.89
C THR A 127 23.68 -11.41 6.00
N ARG A 128 24.32 -11.65 4.85
CA ARG A 128 25.64 -12.25 4.69
C ARG A 128 26.26 -11.80 3.36
N ASP A 129 27.55 -12.02 3.20
CA ASP A 129 28.22 -11.87 1.91
C ASP A 129 27.60 -12.82 0.87
N VAL A 130 27.37 -12.33 -0.34
CA VAL A 130 26.78 -13.08 -1.45
C VAL A 130 27.27 -12.56 -2.80
N GLU A 131 27.45 -13.45 -3.77
CA GLU A 131 27.68 -13.08 -5.17
C GLU A 131 26.34 -12.99 -5.91
N LEU A 132 26.09 -11.87 -6.60
CA LEU A 132 24.94 -11.67 -7.46
C LEU A 132 25.40 -11.08 -8.79
N SER A 133 25.13 -11.76 -9.91
CA SER A 133 25.55 -11.35 -11.26
C SER A 133 27.04 -11.00 -11.36
N GLY A 134 27.90 -11.76 -10.67
CA GLY A 134 29.35 -11.57 -10.66
C GLY A 134 29.84 -10.38 -9.81
N LYS A 135 29.00 -9.86 -8.91
CA LYS A 135 29.35 -8.82 -7.95
C LYS A 135 29.19 -9.33 -6.53
N THR A 136 30.21 -9.09 -5.70
CA THR A 136 30.14 -9.32 -4.26
C THR A 136 29.29 -8.24 -3.59
N ILE A 137 28.20 -8.65 -2.94
CA ILE A 137 27.40 -7.84 -2.02
C ILE A 137 27.81 -8.26 -0.60
N ARG A 138 28.28 -7.33 0.22
CA ARG A 138 28.75 -7.61 1.58
C ARG A 138 27.59 -7.63 2.57
N LYS A 139 27.75 -8.37 3.67
CA LYS A 139 26.84 -8.31 4.81
C LYS A 139 26.64 -6.85 5.26
N GLY A 140 25.38 -6.44 5.37
CA GLY A 140 24.99 -5.08 5.75
C GLY A 140 24.73 -4.15 4.57
N ASP A 141 25.13 -4.53 3.35
CA ASP A 141 24.87 -3.71 2.16
C ASP A 141 23.37 -3.60 1.89
N LYS A 142 22.96 -2.41 1.44
CA LYS A 142 21.61 -2.15 0.94
C LYS A 142 21.56 -2.47 -0.54
N VAL A 143 20.64 -3.36 -0.91
CA VAL A 143 20.37 -3.72 -2.31
C VAL A 143 19.01 -3.14 -2.69
N VAL A 144 18.96 -2.38 -3.78
CA VAL A 144 17.72 -1.75 -4.28
C VAL A 144 17.34 -2.41 -5.60
N MET A 145 16.14 -2.98 -5.65
CA MET A 145 15.53 -3.53 -6.86
C MET A 145 14.62 -2.47 -7.45
N TRP A 146 14.91 -2.06 -8.68
CA TRP A 146 14.08 -1.15 -9.48
C TRP A 146 13.12 -1.99 -10.32
N TYR A 147 11.85 -1.58 -10.37
CA TYR A 147 10.80 -2.25 -11.13
C TYR A 147 10.67 -1.71 -12.56
#